data_AF-A0A941MCQ2-F1
#
_entry.id   AF-A0A941MCQ2-F1
#
_cell.length_a   1.000
_cell.length_b   1.000
_cell.length_c   1.000
_cell.angle_alpha   90.00
_cell.angle_beta   90.00
_cell.angle_gamma   90.00
#
_symmetry.space_group_name_H-M   'P 1'
#
loop_
_entity.id
_entity.type
_entity.pdbx_description
1 polymer ?
#
loop_
_entity_poly.entity_id
_entity_poly.type
_entity_poly.pdbx_seq_one_letter_code
_entity_poly.pdbx_strand_id
1 'polypeptide(L)'
;MRFEARLAQWLMASVFLVMGGFRLWQALHGIHFANGTLAFSALEVLLGILIAAGWRLRVLALLTALLMLVDAVLSHPFWSLAGSAQAMQLLHFMKNIGLVGGLLLLSSQATGKRR
;
A
#
# COMPACT_ATOMS: atom_id res chain seq x y z
N MET A 1 1.84 3.79 22.10
CA MET A 1 1.42 4.56 20.92
C MET A 1 0.16 5.30 21.31
N ARG A 2 0.10 6.60 21.06
CA ARG A 2 -1.14 7.38 21.18
C ARG A 2 -2.24 6.74 20.33
N PHE A 3 -3.49 6.86 20.75
CA PHE A 3 -4.65 6.30 20.04
C PHE A 3 -4.65 6.66 18.54
N GLU A 4 -4.39 7.92 18.23
CA GLU A 4 -4.28 8.46 16.87
C GLU A 4 -3.26 7.70 16.00
N ALA A 5 -2.11 7.36 16.57
CA ALA A 5 -1.05 6.64 15.85
C ALA A 5 -1.44 5.18 15.57
N ARG A 6 -2.15 4.52 16.50
CA ARG A 6 -2.71 3.19 16.23
C ARG A 6 -3.80 3.27 15.18
N LEU A 7 -4.70 4.24 15.25
CA LEU A 7 -5.74 4.41 14.25
C LEU A 7 -5.13 4.64 12.85
N ALA A 8 -4.14 5.52 12.73
CA ALA A 8 -3.42 5.75 11.47
C ALA A 8 -2.74 4.47 10.94
N GLN A 9 -2.11 3.69 11.82
CA GLN A 9 -1.52 2.40 11.46
C GLN A 9 -2.56 1.42 10.90
N TRP A 10 -3.73 1.33 11.55
CA TRP A 10 -4.80 0.42 11.14
C TRP A 10 -5.47 0.87 9.84
N LEU A 11 -5.69 2.17 9.66
CA LEU A 11 -6.19 2.74 8.41
C LEU A 11 -5.19 2.54 7.27
N MET A 12 -3.90 2.67 7.54
CA MET A 12 -2.87 2.40 6.54
C MET A 12 -2.83 0.92 6.16
N ALA A 13 -2.88 0.03 7.15
CA ALA A 13 -2.92 -1.41 6.93
C ALA A 13 -4.17 -1.87 6.14
N SER A 14 -5.32 -1.25 6.40
CA SER A 14 -6.58 -1.64 5.75
C SER A 14 -6.54 -1.46 4.23
N VAL A 15 -5.82 -0.45 3.72
CA VAL A 15 -5.66 -0.24 2.27
C VAL A 15 -5.07 -1.49 1.59
N PHE A 16 -4.00 -2.05 2.17
CA PHE A 16 -3.34 -3.25 1.64
C PHE A 16 -4.19 -4.50 1.79
N LEU A 17 -4.86 -4.64 2.93
CA LEU A 17 -5.73 -5.78 3.22
C LEU A 17 -6.93 -5.83 2.27
N VAL A 18 -7.58 -4.68 2.05
CA VAL A 18 -8.75 -4.59 1.17
C VAL A 18 -8.32 -4.78 -0.28
N MET A 19 -7.25 -4.14 -0.74
CA MET A 19 -6.87 -4.19 -2.15
C MET A 19 -6.33 -5.57 -2.58
N GLY A 20 -5.50 -6.20 -1.74
CA GLY A 20 -5.01 -7.55 -1.99
C GLY A 20 -6.10 -8.60 -1.74
N GLY A 21 -6.86 -8.46 -0.65
CA GLY A 21 -7.93 -9.37 -0.29
C GLY A 21 -9.07 -9.40 -1.31
N PHE A 22 -9.45 -8.24 -1.86
CA PHE A 22 -10.47 -8.14 -2.90
C PHE A 22 -10.04 -8.86 -4.19
N ARG A 23 -8.78 -8.72 -4.60
CA ARG A 23 -8.25 -9.43 -5.79
C ARG A 23 -8.20 -10.95 -5.58
N LEU A 24 -7.78 -11.40 -4.41
CA LEU A 24 -7.80 -12.83 -4.06
C LEU A 24 -9.24 -13.37 -4.01
N TRP A 25 -10.17 -12.61 -3.43
CA TRP A 25 -11.59 -12.95 -3.41
C TRP A 25 -12.15 -13.10 -4.83
N GLN A 26 -11.84 -12.16 -5.71
CA GLN A 26 -12.21 -12.23 -7.13
C GLN A 26 -11.63 -13.47 -7.83
N ALA A 27 -10.39 -13.83 -7.51
CA ALA A 27 -9.76 -15.04 -8.03
C ALA A 27 -10.50 -16.31 -7.60
N LEU A 28 -10.93 -16.38 -6.34
CA LEU A 28 -11.76 -17.48 -5.83
C LEU A 28 -13.13 -17.56 -6.51
N HIS A 29 -13.64 -16.45 -7.04
CA HIS A 29 -14.92 -16.37 -7.76
C HIS A 29 -14.77 -16.54 -9.28
N GLY A 30 -13.62 -17.05 -9.74
CA GLY A 30 -13.41 -17.42 -11.15
C GLY A 30 -12.86 -16.30 -12.04
N ILE A 31 -12.49 -15.14 -11.49
CA ILE A 31 -11.77 -14.11 -12.25
C ILE A 31 -10.31 -14.54 -12.39
N HIS A 32 -9.87 -14.72 -13.63
CA HIS A 32 -8.51 -15.15 -13.91
C HIS A 32 -7.57 -13.95 -13.91
N PHE A 33 -6.60 -13.95 -12.99
CA PHE A 33 -5.50 -13.01 -12.96
C PHE A 33 -4.20 -13.74 -13.32
N ALA A 34 -3.20 -12.98 -13.78
CA ALA A 34 -1.85 -13.53 -13.92
C ALA A 34 -1.31 -13.99 -12.56
N ASN A 35 -0.56 -15.09 -12.54
CA ASN A 35 0.03 -15.64 -11.30
C ASN A 35 0.86 -14.60 -10.54
N GLY A 36 1.55 -13.71 -11.26
CA GLY A 36 2.29 -12.60 -10.67
C GLY A 36 1.40 -11.63 -9.89
N THR A 37 0.22 -11.30 -10.41
CA THR A 37 -0.77 -10.44 -9.73
C THR A 37 -1.29 -11.10 -8.45
N LEU A 38 -1.56 -12.42 -8.48
CA LEU A 38 -2.02 -13.15 -7.30
C LEU A 38 -0.93 -13.21 -6.21
N ALA A 39 0.32 -13.48 -6.60
CA ALA A 39 1.45 -13.46 -5.68
C ALA A 39 1.66 -12.07 -5.05
N PHE A 40 1.54 -11.02 -5.86
CA PHE A 40 1.60 -9.64 -5.37
C PHE A 40 0.44 -9.31 -4.41
N SER A 41 -0.79 -9.72 -4.73
CA SER A 41 -1.94 -9.55 -3.84
C SER A 41 -1.79 -10.30 -2.52
N ALA A 42 -1.23 -11.51 -2.53
CA ALA A 42 -0.92 -12.24 -1.30
C ALA A 42 0.16 -11.52 -0.46
N LEU A 43 1.18 -10.96 -1.12
CA LEU A 43 2.21 -10.14 -0.47
C LEU A 43 1.60 -8.90 0.21
N GLU A 44 0.72 -8.19 -0.49
CA GLU A 44 0.03 -7.01 0.08
C GLU A 44 -0.78 -7.36 1.32
N VAL A 45 -1.57 -8.44 1.27
CA VAL A 45 -2.34 -8.90 2.44
C VAL A 45 -1.40 -9.22 3.59
N LEU A 46 -0.32 -9.95 3.33
CA LEU A 46 0.67 -10.29 4.35
C LEU A 46 1.32 -9.03 4.95
N LEU A 47 1.75 -8.07 4.13
CA LEU A 47 2.31 -6.79 4.59
C LEU A 47 1.28 -6.01 5.41
N GLY A 48 0.03 -5.95 4.97
CA GLY A 48 -1.07 -5.32 5.70
C GLY A 48 -1.28 -5.93 7.09
N ILE A 49 -1.29 -7.26 7.20
CA ILE A 49 -1.42 -7.97 8.48
C ILE A 49 -0.24 -7.63 9.40
N LEU A 50 0.99 -7.67 8.88
CA LEU A 50 2.18 -7.42 9.68
C LEU A 50 2.28 -5.96 10.14
N ILE A 51 1.88 -5.01 9.29
CA ILE A 51 1.75 -3.59 9.66
C ILE A 51 0.66 -3.40 10.71
N ALA A 52 -0.51 -4.04 10.56
CA ALA A 52 -1.58 -3.97 11.57
C ALA A 52 -1.14 -4.54 12.92
N ALA A 53 -0.42 -5.66 12.92
CA ALA A 53 0.17 -6.26 14.12
C ALA A 53 1.32 -5.44 14.73
N GLY A 54 1.90 -4.50 13.97
CA GLY A 54 3.02 -3.67 14.40
C GLY A 54 4.36 -4.42 14.48
N TRP A 55 4.47 -5.58 13.83
CA TRP A 55 5.70 -6.37 13.83
C TRP A 55 6.77 -5.70 12.98
N ARG A 56 7.93 -5.38 13.57
CA ARG A 56 9.03 -4.66 12.87
C ARG A 56 8.54 -3.45 12.05
N LEU A 57 7.58 -2.70 12.59
CA LEU A 57 6.80 -1.67 11.88
C LEU A 57 7.66 -0.68 11.08
N ARG A 58 8.83 -0.27 11.61
CA ARG A 58 9.75 0.62 10.90
C ARG A 58 10.21 0.03 9.56
N VAL A 59 10.70 -1.20 9.58
CA VAL A 59 11.27 -1.86 8.40
C VAL A 59 10.16 -2.17 7.41
N LEU A 60 9.03 -2.70 7.89
CA LEU A 60 7.90 -3.02 7.02
C LEU A 60 7.27 -1.78 6.39
N ALA A 61 7.11 -0.69 7.13
CA ALA A 61 6.59 0.55 6.59
C ALA A 61 7.52 1.14 5.52
N LEU A 62 8.84 1.11 5.71
CA LEU A 62 9.81 1.55 4.69
C LEU A 62 9.79 0.66 3.44
N LEU A 63 9.81 -0.66 3.62
CA LEU A 63 9.74 -1.61 2.51
C LEU A 63 8.43 -1.42 1.72
N THR A 64 7.31 -1.30 2.42
CA THR A 64 6.00 -1.11 1.79
C THR A 64 5.90 0.25 1.10
N ALA A 65 6.51 1.30 1.67
CA ALA A 65 6.59 2.61 1.03
C ALA A 65 7.38 2.55 -0.29
N LEU A 66 8.52 1.85 -0.30
CA LEU A 66 9.32 1.67 -1.52
C LEU A 66 8.57 0.86 -2.57
N LEU A 67 7.94 -0.25 -2.17
CA LEU A 67 7.14 -1.09 -3.07
C LEU A 67 5.97 -0.29 -3.68
N MET A 68 5.25 0.46 -2.86
CA MET A 68 4.13 1.30 -3.31
C MET A 68 4.60 2.43 -4.22
N LEU A 69 5.78 3.00 -3.99
CA LEU A 69 6.35 4.02 -4.87
C LEU A 69 6.68 3.44 -6.25
N VAL A 70 7.31 2.26 -6.29
CA VAL A 70 7.61 1.55 -7.54
C VAL A 70 6.31 1.18 -8.27
N ASP A 71 5.33 0.62 -7.56
CA ASP A 71 4.01 0.29 -8.14
C ASP A 71 3.31 1.54 -8.70
N ALA A 72 3.30 2.66 -7.98
CA ALA A 72 2.72 3.90 -8.47
C ALA A 72 3.34 4.35 -9.80
N VAL A 73 4.67 4.27 -9.90
CA VAL A 73 5.39 4.68 -11.11
C VAL A 73 5.09 3.76 -12.30
N LEU A 74 5.01 2.45 -12.06
CA LEU A 74 4.78 1.46 -13.12
C LEU A 74 3.31 1.39 -13.55
N SER A 75 2.39 1.46 -12.59
CA SER A 75 0.96 1.23 -12.81
C SER A 75 0.20 2.48 -13.27
N HIS A 76 0.75 3.68 -13.01
CA HIS A 76 0.09 4.96 -13.33
C HIS A 76 0.99 5.94 -14.09
N PRO A 77 1.44 5.60 -15.32
CA PRO A 77 2.34 6.45 -16.11
C PRO A 77 1.60 7.64 -16.75
N PHE A 78 1.16 8.60 -15.93
CA PHE A 78 0.40 9.76 -16.41
C PHE A 78 1.20 10.65 -17.39
N TRP A 79 2.53 10.62 -17.31
CA TRP A 79 3.42 11.38 -18.20
C TRP A 79 3.44 10.88 -19.64
N SER A 80 3.02 9.63 -19.90
CA SER A 80 2.93 9.08 -21.25
C SER A 80 1.54 9.21 -21.86
N LEU A 81 0.60 9.88 -21.19
CA LEU A 81 -0.80 10.00 -21.60
C LEU A 81 -1.17 11.46 -21.84
N ALA A 82 -2.28 11.69 -22.55
CA ALA A 82 -2.82 13.01 -22.82
C ALA A 82 -4.35 13.04 -22.61
N GLY A 83 -4.90 14.26 -22.47
CA GLY A 83 -6.34 14.48 -22.33
C GLY A 83 -6.91 13.94 -21.01
N SER A 84 -8.16 13.48 -21.02
CA SER A 84 -8.87 12.99 -19.83
C SER A 84 -8.18 11.79 -19.16
N ALA A 85 -7.54 10.93 -19.94
CA ALA A 85 -6.81 9.77 -19.44
C ALA A 85 -5.59 10.18 -18.58
N GLN A 86 -4.89 11.26 -18.97
CA GLN A 86 -3.77 11.79 -18.19
C GLN A 86 -4.23 12.26 -16.80
N ALA A 87 -5.32 13.02 -16.74
CA ALA A 87 -5.85 13.54 -15.48
C ALA A 87 -6.26 12.40 -14.52
N MET A 88 -6.91 11.35 -15.03
CA MET A 88 -7.28 10.19 -14.21
C MET A 88 -6.07 9.43 -13.67
N GLN A 89 -5.06 9.17 -14.51
CA GLN A 89 -3.85 8.49 -14.06
C GLN A 89 -3.03 9.34 -13.09
N LEU A 90 -2.99 10.67 -13.27
CA LEU A 90 -2.37 11.59 -12.32
C LEU A 90 -3.04 11.51 -10.94
N LEU A 91 -4.38 11.43 -10.88
CA LEU A 91 -5.10 11.26 -9.62
C LEU A 91 -4.75 9.95 -8.92
N HIS A 92 -4.67 8.84 -9.66
CA HIS A 92 -4.25 7.55 -9.11
C HIS A 92 -2.81 7.59 -8.59
N PHE A 93 -1.90 8.16 -9.37
CA PHE A 93 -0.50 8.34 -8.98
C PHE A 93 -0.38 9.19 -7.70
N MET A 94 -1.02 10.37 -7.66
CA MET A 94 -0.98 11.27 -6.51
C MET A 94 -1.56 10.64 -5.24
N LYS A 95 -2.62 9.85 -5.35
CA LYS A 95 -3.16 9.06 -4.22
C LYS A 95 -2.10 8.11 -3.66
N ASN A 96 -1.40 7.37 -4.52
CA ASN A 96 -0.36 6.43 -4.08
C ASN A 96 0.83 7.15 -3.47
N ILE A 97 1.25 8.30 -4.00
CA ILE A 97 2.28 9.15 -3.38
C ILE A 97 1.87 9.61 -1.97
N GLY A 98 0.59 9.97 -1.77
CA GLY A 98 0.06 10.27 -0.44
C GLY A 98 0.18 9.08 0.53
N LEU A 99 -0.10 7.87 0.08
CA LEU A 99 0.07 6.65 0.87
C LEU A 99 1.55 6.39 1.22
N VAL A 100 2.47 6.59 0.27
CA VAL A 100 3.92 6.51 0.50
C VAL A 100 4.33 7.49 1.61
N GLY A 101 3.88 8.75 1.54
CA GLY A 101 4.14 9.73 2.59
C GLY A 101 3.63 9.29 3.96
N GLY A 102 2.41 8.74 4.03
CA GLY A 102 1.86 8.19 5.27
C GLY A 102 2.65 7.02 5.83
N LEU A 103 3.16 6.11 4.98
CA LEU A 103 4.01 4.99 5.39
C LEU A 103 5.38 5.47 5.89
N LEU A 104 5.98 6.46 5.24
CA LEU A 104 7.24 7.07 5.71
C LEU A 104 7.05 7.70 7.09
N LEU A 105 5.96 8.44 7.32
CA LEU A 105 5.61 8.98 8.63
C LEU A 105 5.39 7.86 9.67
N LEU A 106 4.67 6.80 9.31
CA LEU A 106 4.46 5.63 10.17
C LEU A 106 5.78 4.95 10.56
N SER A 107 6.74 4.88 9.63
CA SER A 107 8.07 4.33 9.89
C SER A 107 8.87 5.17 10.90
N SER A 108 8.72 6.50 10.87
CA SER A 108 9.38 7.42 11.80
C SER A 108 8.81 7.26 13.21
N GLN A 109 7.48 7.13 13.33
CA GLN A 109 6.79 6.94 14.61
C GLN A 109 7.15 5.62 15.30
N ALA A 110 7.45 4.57 14.53
CA ALA A 110 7.94 3.30 15.07
C ALA A 110 9.30 3.43 15.78
N THR A 111 10.10 4.45 15.44
CA THR A 111 11.41 4.74 16.06
C THR A 111 11.27 5.39 17.44
N GLY A 112 10.18 6.13 17.68
CA GLY A 112 9.92 6.82 18.96
C GLY A 112 9.71 5.90 20.16
N LYS A 113 9.79 4.57 19.98
CA LYS A 113 9.73 3.55 21.05
C LYS A 113 11.09 3.11 21.59
N ARG A 114 12.21 3.72 21.14
CA ARG A 114 13.53 3.58 21.76
C ARG A 114 13.89 4.86 22.53
N ARG A 115 13.29 5.05 23.70
CA ARG A 115 13.84 5.81 24.84
C ARG A 115 12.95 5.59 26.04
#